data_AF-A0A1I2DE13-F1
#
_entry.id   AF-A0A1I2DE13-F1
#
_cell.length_a   1.000
_cell.length_b   1.000
_cell.length_c   1.000
_cell.angle_alpha   90.00
_cell.angle_beta   90.00
_cell.angle_gamma   90.00
#
_symmetry.space_group_name_H-M   'P 1'
#
loop_
_entity.id
_entity.type
_entity.pdbx_description
1 polymer ?
#
loop_
_entity_poly.entity_id
_entity_poly.type
_entity_poly.pdbx_seq_one_letter_code
_entity_poly.pdbx_strand_id
1 'polypeptide(L)'
;MWALIELLLPWPEKSLGPRPVPDRLCLQRILYVLYNDVSWQLLPLELGLGSGQTCWRRLERWQQAGVFDRPHRILLAELNAAGRLDSSRACVDGSHTRAR
;
A
#
# COMPACT_ATOMS: atom_id res chain seq x y z
N MET A 1 -5.84 2.95 11.24
CA MET A 1 -5.37 2.90 9.83
C MET A 1 -5.96 1.74 9.06
N TRP A 2 -5.79 0.48 9.50
CA TRP A 2 -6.36 -0.71 8.80
C TRP A 2 -7.86 -0.58 8.48
N ALA A 3 -8.69 -0.20 9.46
CA ALA A 3 -10.15 -0.09 9.28
C ALA A 3 -10.57 0.90 8.17
N LEU A 4 -9.77 1.95 7.91
CA LEU A 4 -10.05 2.89 6.82
C LEU A 4 -9.69 2.31 5.46
N ILE A 5 -8.60 1.55 5.39
CA ILE A 5 -8.17 0.87 4.16
C ILE A 5 -9.16 -0.22 3.79
N GLU A 6 -9.59 -1.02 4.77
CA GLU A 6 -10.56 -2.11 4.60
C GLU A 6 -11.86 -1.63 3.95
N LEU A 7 -12.37 -0.46 4.34
CA LEU A 7 -13.59 0.13 3.77
C LEU A 7 -13.43 0.59 2.31
N LEU A 8 -12.20 0.80 1.85
CA LEU A 8 -11.89 1.32 0.51
C LEU A 8 -11.47 0.22 -0.47
N LEU A 9 -11.41 -1.03 -0.03
CA LEU A 9 -10.94 -2.13 -0.88
C LEU A 9 -11.94 -2.41 -2.00
N PRO A 10 -11.49 -2.46 -3.27
CA PRO A 10 -12.35 -2.74 -4.42
C PRO A 10 -12.62 -4.25 -4.50
N TRP A 11 -13.38 -4.80 -3.56
CA TRP A 11 -13.77 -6.20 -3.61
C TRP A 11 -15.10 -6.37 -4.34
N PRO A 12 -15.17 -7.24 -5.34
CA PRO A 12 -16.45 -7.58 -5.94
C PRO A 12 -17.31 -8.28 -4.88
N GLU A 13 -18.61 -7.97 -4.83
CA GLU A 13 -19.58 -8.62 -3.92
C GLU A 13 -19.55 -10.16 -4.03
N LYS A 14 -19.09 -10.69 -5.16
CA LYS A 14 -18.91 -12.12 -5.42
C LYS A 14 -17.54 -12.38 -6.06
N SER A 15 -16.69 -13.15 -5.39
CA SER A 15 -15.46 -13.69 -6.00
C SER A 15 -15.75 -15.05 -6.64
N LEU A 16 -15.66 -15.16 -7.97
CA LEU A 16 -15.87 -16.40 -8.74
C LEU A 16 -14.69 -17.41 -8.63
N GLY A 17 -14.00 -17.49 -7.49
CA GLY A 17 -12.81 -18.32 -7.36
C GLY A 17 -12.43 -18.64 -5.91
N PRO A 18 -11.29 -19.32 -5.70
CA PRO A 18 -10.78 -19.65 -4.37
C PRO A 18 -10.71 -18.41 -3.49
N ARG A 19 -10.97 -18.58 -2.18
CA ARG A 19 -10.92 -17.47 -1.23
C ARG A 19 -9.58 -16.76 -1.36
N PRO A 20 -9.57 -15.47 -1.72
CA PRO A 20 -8.32 -14.74 -1.83
C PRO A 20 -7.64 -14.67 -0.47
N VAL A 21 -6.30 -14.55 -0.52
CA VAL A 21 -5.47 -14.16 0.63
C VAL A 21 -6.15 -13.03 1.42
N PRO A 22 -6.20 -13.07 2.76
CA PRO A 22 -6.72 -11.97 3.56
C PRO A 22 -6.02 -10.65 3.25
N ASP A 23 -6.79 -9.60 3.00
CA ASP A 23 -6.24 -8.29 2.59
C ASP A 23 -5.29 -7.70 3.63
N ARG A 24 -5.56 -7.95 4.91
CA ARG A 24 -4.71 -7.48 6.01
C ARG A 24 -3.30 -8.06 5.94
N LEU A 25 -3.19 -9.35 5.62
CA LEU A 25 -1.90 -10.01 5.46
C LEU A 25 -1.19 -9.51 4.20
N CYS A 26 -1.95 -9.27 3.12
CA CYS A 26 -1.40 -8.72 1.90
C CYS A 26 -0.82 -7.32 2.12
N LEU A 27 -1.56 -6.44 2.81
CA LEU A 27 -1.09 -5.12 3.18
C LEU A 27 0.16 -5.19 4.06
N GLN A 28 0.18 -6.10 5.05
CA GLN A 28 1.35 -6.27 5.93
C GLN A 28 2.61 -6.63 5.13
N ARG A 29 2.53 -7.54 4.14
CA ARG A 29 3.68 -7.89 3.29
C ARG A 29 4.10 -6.76 2.36
N ILE A 30 3.14 -6.03 1.80
CA ILE A 30 3.42 -4.83 1.01
C ILE A 30 4.21 -3.82 1.86
N LEU A 31 3.73 -3.53 3.07
CA LEU A 31 4.41 -2.60 3.98
C LEU A 31 5.79 -3.12 4.39
N TYR A 32 5.96 -4.43 4.61
CA TYR A 32 7.26 -5.01 4.91
C TYR A 32 8.27 -4.82 3.77
N VAL A 33 7.85 -5.08 2.52
CA VAL A 33 8.68 -4.85 1.33
C VAL A 33 9.09 -3.39 1.22
N LEU A 34 8.12 -2.47 1.35
CA LEU A 34 8.37 -1.03 1.23
C LEU A 34 9.25 -0.48 2.35
N TYR A 35 9.09 -1.00 3.58
CA TYR A 35 9.83 -0.51 4.74
C TYR A 35 11.28 -1.02 4.78
N ASN A 36 11.51 -2.28 4.37
CA ASN A 36 12.83 -2.90 4.43
C ASN A 36 13.59 -2.82 3.09
N ASP A 37 12.98 -2.27 2.04
CA ASP A 37 13.51 -2.22 0.67
C ASP A 37 13.98 -3.60 0.16
N VAL A 38 13.16 -4.63 0.40
CA VAL A 38 13.46 -6.01 0.00
C VAL A 38 12.67 -6.44 -1.22
N SER A 39 13.28 -7.24 -2.10
CA SER A 39 12.57 -7.83 -3.24
C SER A 39 11.40 -8.70 -2.79
N TRP A 40 10.33 -8.73 -3.58
CA TRP A 40 9.17 -9.63 -3.41
C TRP A 40 9.55 -11.11 -3.32
N GLN A 41 10.70 -11.50 -3.87
CA GLN A 41 11.23 -12.87 -3.81
C GLN A 41 11.93 -13.20 -2.49
N LEU A 42 12.36 -12.19 -1.74
CA LEU A 42 13.08 -12.32 -0.46
C LEU A 42 12.14 -12.14 0.75
N LEU A 43 10.83 -12.10 0.51
CA LEU A 43 9.85 -12.02 1.58
C LEU A 43 9.90 -13.31 2.44
N PRO A 44 10.00 -13.19 3.78
CA PRO A 44 9.94 -14.33 4.68
C PRO A 44 8.69 -15.18 4.43
N LEU A 45 8.85 -16.51 4.41
CA LEU A 45 7.75 -17.47 4.25
C LEU A 45 6.82 -17.48 5.47
N GLU A 46 7.36 -17.10 6.63
CA GLU A 46 6.67 -16.99 7.92
C GLU A 46 5.55 -15.94 7.91
N LEU A 47 5.54 -15.03 6.93
CA LEU A 47 4.45 -14.07 6.72
C LEU A 47 3.19 -14.71 6.11
N GLY A 48 3.17 -16.03 5.92
CA GLY A 48 1.97 -16.85 5.77
C GLY A 48 1.25 -16.74 4.43
N LEU A 49 1.90 -16.18 3.41
CA LEU A 49 1.33 -15.98 2.07
C LEU A 49 2.25 -16.60 1.01
N GLY A 50 1.66 -17.13 -0.07
CA GLY A 50 2.36 -17.66 -1.24
C GLY A 50 3.22 -16.62 -1.98
N SER A 51 3.44 -16.80 -3.29
CA SER A 51 4.37 -15.96 -4.06
C SER A 51 4.14 -14.44 -3.86
N GLY A 52 5.23 -13.68 -3.70
CA GLY A 52 5.17 -12.21 -3.56
C GLY A 52 4.46 -11.50 -4.72
N GLN A 53 4.40 -12.16 -5.88
CA GLN A 53 3.58 -11.79 -7.05
C GLN A 53 2.10 -11.55 -6.71
N THR A 54 1.51 -12.32 -5.78
CA THR A 54 0.11 -12.13 -5.36
C THR A 54 -0.06 -10.78 -4.66
N CYS A 55 0.92 -10.38 -3.85
CA CYS A 55 0.90 -9.09 -3.15
C CYS A 55 1.17 -7.94 -4.12
N TRP A 56 2.09 -8.11 -5.05
CA TRP A 56 2.36 -7.13 -6.10
C TRP A 56 1.12 -6.83 -6.97
N ARG A 57 0.45 -7.85 -7.50
CA ARG A 57 -0.78 -7.67 -8.29
C ARG A 57 -1.90 -7.00 -7.49
N ARG A 58 -1.94 -7.23 -6.18
CA ARG A 58 -2.92 -6.59 -5.32
C ARG A 58 -2.57 -5.12 -5.07
N LEU A 59 -1.30 -4.81 -4.83
CA LEU A 59 -0.80 -3.44 -4.75
C LEU A 59 -1.16 -2.65 -6.00
N GLU A 60 -0.90 -3.21 -7.20
CA GLU A 60 -1.23 -2.58 -8.47
C GLU A 60 -2.73 -2.26 -8.59
N ARG A 61 -3.61 -3.22 -8.26
CA ARG A 61 -5.07 -3.00 -8.27
C ARG A 61 -5.51 -1.93 -7.29
N TRP A 62 -4.96 -1.94 -6.08
CA TRP A 62 -5.29 -0.95 -5.06
C TRP A 62 -4.81 0.45 -5.44
N GLN A 63 -3.66 0.55 -6.09
CA GLN A 63 -3.14 1.81 -6.62
C GLN A 63 -4.03 2.34 -7.75
N GLN A 64 -4.43 1.49 -8.70
CA GLN A 64 -5.35 1.86 -9.78
C GLN A 64 -6.74 2.29 -9.26
N ALA A 65 -7.18 1.72 -8.15
CA ALA A 65 -8.44 2.07 -7.50
C ALA A 65 -8.34 3.26 -6.52
N GLY A 66 -7.17 3.87 -6.35
CA GLY A 66 -6.98 5.01 -5.43
C GLY A 66 -7.15 4.66 -3.94
N VAL A 67 -6.98 3.39 -3.57
CA VAL A 67 -7.18 2.90 -2.17
C VAL A 67 -6.33 3.68 -1.17
N PHE A 68 -5.14 4.11 -1.59
CA PHE A 68 -4.18 4.80 -0.72
C PHE A 68 -4.38 6.31 -0.64
N ASP A 69 -5.17 6.92 -1.53
CA ASP A 69 -5.29 8.38 -1.61
C ASP A 69 -5.92 8.96 -0.35
N ARG A 70 -7.04 8.38 0.09
CA ARG A 70 -7.78 8.85 1.27
C ARG A 70 -7.01 8.56 2.57
N PRO A 71 -6.48 7.35 2.82
CA PRO A 71 -5.62 7.09 3.97
C PRO A 71 -4.40 8.00 4.04
N HIS A 72 -3.74 8.26 2.90
CA HIS A 72 -2.58 9.14 2.82
C HIS A 72 -2.93 10.58 3.22
N ARG A 73 -4.05 11.13 2.71
CA ARG A 73 -4.52 12.47 3.09
C ARG A 73 -4.86 12.57 4.57
N ILE A 74 -5.51 11.56 5.14
CA ILE A 74 -5.81 11.52 6.58
C ILE A 74 -4.51 11.50 7.38
N LEU A 75 -3.55 10.65 7.02
CA LEU A 75 -2.26 10.60 7.70
C LEU A 75 -1.52 11.94 7.62
N LEU A 76 -1.50 12.58 6.45
CA LEU A 76 -0.91 13.91 6.30
C LEU A 76 -1.62 14.97 7.17
N ALA A 77 -2.94 14.96 7.22
CA ALA A 77 -3.71 15.89 8.04
C ALA A 77 -3.41 15.72 9.54
N GLU A 78 -3.34 14.47 10.02
CA GLU A 78 -2.99 14.14 11.41
C GLU A 78 -1.56 14.58 11.74
N LEU A 79 -0.59 14.31 10.86
CA LEU A 79 0.81 14.73 11.05
C LEU A 79 0.95 16.25 11.03
N ASN A 80 0.20 16.95 10.16
CA ASN A 80 0.16 18.40 10.10
C ASN A 80 -0.44 18.99 11.39
N ALA A 81 -1.57 18.46 11.85
CA ALA A 81 -2.22 18.87 13.10
C ALA A 81 -1.33 18.64 14.33
N ALA A 82 -0.53 17.57 14.32
CA ALA A 82 0.44 17.28 15.37
C ALA A 82 1.73 18.13 15.29
N GLY A 83 1.86 19.03 14.29
CA GLY A 83 3.07 19.84 14.08
C GLY A 83 4.30 19.01 13.73
N ARG A 84 4.12 17.76 13.24
CA ARG A 84 5.20 16.81 12.95
C ARG A 84 5.67 16.85 11.50
N LEU A 85 5.03 17.66 10.67
CA LEU A 85 5.50 17.96 9.31
C LEU A 85 6.33 19.24 9.34
N ASP A 86 7.63 19.12 9.09
CA ASP A 86 8.49 20.26 8.84
C ASP A 86 8.28 20.73 7.39
N SER A 87 7.41 21.72 7.20
CA SER A 87 7.12 22.30 5.88
C SER A 87 8.33 22.98 5.23
N SER A 88 9.42 23.23 5.98
CA SER A 88 10.68 23.77 5.42
C SER A 88 11.51 22.72 4.66
N ARG A 89 11.19 21.42 4.84
CA ARG A 89 11.85 20.28 4.19
C ARG A 89 10.94 19.52 3.22
N ALA A 90 9.82 20.12 2.80
CA ALA A 90 8.93 19.54 1.81
C ALA A 90 9.66 19.42 0.45
N CYS A 91 10.35 18.30 0.26
CA CYS A 91 10.95 17.93 -1.01
C CYS A 91 9.80 17.52 -1.93
N VAL A 92 9.45 18.38 -2.88
CA VAL A 92 8.64 17.97 -4.03
C VAL A 92 9.47 16.92 -4.76
N ASP A 93 9.10 15.65 -4.65
CA ASP A 93 9.76 14.58 -5.40
C ASP A 93 9.48 14.79 -6.89
N GLY A 94 10.37 15.53 -7.55
CA GLY A 94 10.33 15.80 -8.97
C GLY A 94 10.77 14.56 -9.71
N SER A 95 9.83 13.72 -10.12
CA SER A 95 10.12 12.68 -11.11
C SER A 95 10.54 13.37 -12.42
N HIS A 96 11.84 13.42 -12.69
CA HIS A 96 12.38 13.84 -13.99
C HIS A 96 11.89 12.87 -15.07
N THR A 97 10.75 13.16 -15.70
CA THR A 97 10.38 12.53 -16.95
C THR A 97 11.29 13.08 -18.03
N ARG A 98 12.24 12.26 -18.50
CA ARG A 98 13.03 12.55 -19.70
C ARG A 98 12.08 12.64 -20.89
N ALA A 99 11.78 13.86 -21.35
CA ALA A 99 11.16 14.09 -22.64
C ALA A 99 12.11 13.57 -23.74
N ARG A 100 11.54 12.92 -24.75
CA ARG A 100 12.24 12.41 -25.93
C ARG A 100 12.02 13.35 -27.10
#